data_AF-A0A193SIA2-F1
#
_entry.id   AF-A0A193SIA2-F1
#
_cell.length_a   1.000
_cell.length_b   1.000
_cell.length_c   1.000
_cell.angle_alpha   90.00
_cell.angle_beta   90.00
_cell.angle_gamma   90.00
#
_symmetry.space_group_name_H-M   'P 1'
#
loop_
_entity.id
_entity.type
_entity.pdbx_description
1 polymer ?
#
loop_
_entity_poly.entity_id
_entity_poly.type
_entity_poly.pdbx_seq_one_letter_code
_entity_poly.pdbx_strand_id
1 'polypeptide(L)'
;MTNESMFTSSEKSHLEVLSPGNSGSAEDQFIQEAIEFYRYWQSVRSPGDYGCADRALLIIFAETPDIYWGFEGYISGGVTKARRRSGTVGEGILICNQNFRTMLRLSETLTVDEAYDFVEAYLSDAHTFVVGKFGQQAMQFHRAGQPLSEWIHEPEERLIKTTDHAVTPNGLAKDLHDFHHEYLSTSTAIAARTMWELNTAKTQYDLRTSPERQIQSFLLTYLRSFYRRSGVFVNEEISNQGGRTDIYTQRETSPGSNVQVNTVIELKVLSPKRSFDSNLKWAKEGITQAKGYANANTDVSFTCLYDARRVKDAMTDLPPFATLNSVRLEQYDMAVPTVKAKRITKASKPKKP
;
A
#
# COMPACT_ATOMS: atom_id res chain seq x y z
N MET A 1 15.01 -34.08 11.97
CA MET A 1 15.86 -32.88 11.79
C MET A 1 15.02 -31.71 12.26
N THR A 2 15.41 -31.13 13.39
CA THR A 2 14.76 -29.96 13.99
C THR A 2 15.16 -28.73 13.19
N ASN A 3 14.17 -28.02 12.63
CA ASN A 3 14.39 -26.71 12.01
C ASN A 3 14.88 -25.76 13.11
N GLU A 4 16.18 -25.53 13.15
CA GLU A 4 16.76 -24.47 13.98
C GLU A 4 16.23 -23.14 13.46
N SER A 5 15.57 -22.42 14.36
CA SER A 5 15.06 -21.06 14.15
C SER A 5 16.21 -20.15 13.74
N MET A 6 16.13 -19.54 12.55
CA MET A 6 17.11 -18.59 12.00
C MET A 6 17.42 -17.39 12.90
N PHE A 7 16.58 -17.11 13.90
CA PHE A 7 16.76 -16.00 14.83
C PHE A 7 17.05 -16.48 16.24
N THR A 8 18.04 -15.83 16.86
CA THR A 8 18.40 -15.92 18.27
C THR A 8 17.28 -15.40 19.17
N SER A 9 17.28 -15.81 20.43
CA SER A 9 16.28 -15.39 21.43
C SER A 9 16.26 -13.87 21.65
N SER A 10 17.40 -13.19 21.51
CA SER A 10 17.48 -11.73 21.63
C SER A 10 16.89 -11.00 20.42
N GLU A 11 17.07 -11.53 19.21
CA GLU A 11 16.47 -10.97 17.97
C GLU A 11 14.94 -11.10 18.02
N LYS A 12 14.42 -12.24 18.49
CA LYS A 12 12.97 -12.42 18.69
C LYS A 12 12.39 -11.41 19.68
N SER A 13 13.07 -11.18 20.81
CA SER A 13 12.62 -10.18 21.79
C SER A 13 12.65 -8.74 21.26
N HIS A 14 13.54 -8.42 20.33
CA HIS A 14 13.57 -7.11 19.66
C HIS A 14 12.43 -6.95 18.64
N LEU A 15 12.10 -8.01 17.91
CA LEU A 15 10.97 -8.05 16.97
C LEU A 15 9.62 -7.89 17.68
N GLU A 16 9.46 -8.46 18.88
CA GLU A 16 8.23 -8.37 19.68
C GLU A 16 7.93 -6.96 20.25
N VAL A 17 8.95 -6.10 20.39
CA VAL A 17 8.82 -4.71 20.93
C VAL A 17 8.45 -3.70 19.83
N LEU A 18 8.52 -4.10 18.56
CA LEU A 18 8.12 -3.30 17.41
C LEU A 18 6.62 -3.50 17.17
N SER A 19 5.76 -2.75 17.86
CA SER A 19 4.32 -2.75 17.54
C SER A 19 4.13 -2.43 16.05
N PRO A 20 3.67 -3.39 15.22
CA PRO A 20 3.47 -3.16 13.80
C PRO A 20 2.28 -2.21 13.58
N GLY A 21 2.18 -1.62 12.39
CA GLY A 21 0.91 -1.07 11.90
C GLY A 21 -0.20 -2.12 11.94
N ASN A 22 -1.46 -1.69 11.93
CA ASN A 22 -2.58 -2.59 12.18
C ASN A 22 -2.87 -3.50 10.96
N SER A 23 -2.59 -3.05 9.72
CA SER A 23 -2.71 -3.84 8.50
C SER A 23 -1.42 -3.90 7.66
N GLY A 24 -1.39 -4.79 6.66
CA GLY A 24 -0.26 -4.98 5.73
C GLY A 24 0.88 -5.85 6.25
N SER A 25 1.84 -6.10 5.36
CA SER A 25 3.16 -6.68 5.65
C SER A 25 4.08 -5.64 6.31
N ALA A 26 5.25 -6.05 6.81
CA ALA A 26 6.22 -5.10 7.37
C ALA A 26 6.71 -4.11 6.31
N GLU A 27 6.81 -4.57 5.07
CA GLU A 27 7.14 -3.81 3.86
C GLU A 27 6.07 -2.76 3.54
N ASP A 28 4.79 -3.11 3.66
CA ASP A 28 3.70 -2.14 3.44
C ASP A 28 3.70 -1.06 4.51
N GLN A 29 3.94 -1.44 5.77
CA GLN A 29 4.03 -0.51 6.89
C GLN A 29 5.24 0.43 6.73
N PHE A 30 6.37 -0.11 6.27
CA PHE A 30 7.54 0.68 5.90
C PHE A 30 7.20 1.75 4.84
N ILE A 31 6.48 1.38 3.77
CA ILE A 31 6.08 2.33 2.72
C ILE A 31 5.15 3.41 3.28
N GLN A 32 4.17 3.02 4.11
CA GLN A 32 3.28 3.98 4.76
C GLN A 32 4.06 4.96 5.66
N GLU A 33 5.03 4.46 6.42
CA GLU A 33 5.87 5.28 7.28
C GLU A 33 6.80 6.19 6.45
N ALA A 34 7.28 5.73 5.29
CA ALA A 34 8.05 6.56 4.36
C ALA A 34 7.23 7.73 3.82
N ILE A 35 5.94 7.52 3.51
CA ILE A 35 5.02 8.59 3.10
C ILE A 35 4.84 9.60 4.23
N GLU A 36 4.54 9.13 5.45
CA GLU A 36 4.39 10.02 6.62
C GLU A 36 5.68 10.78 6.95
N PHE A 37 6.83 10.13 6.78
CA PHE A 37 8.14 10.75 6.89
C PHE A 37 8.31 11.88 5.86
N TYR A 38 8.03 11.60 4.58
CA TYR A 38 8.12 12.58 3.50
C TYR A 38 7.15 13.76 3.71
N ARG A 39 5.94 13.48 4.20
CA ARG A 39 4.94 14.51 4.55
C ARG A 39 5.43 15.42 5.67
N TYR A 40 6.00 14.85 6.73
CA TYR A 40 6.60 15.63 7.81
C TYR A 40 7.77 16.47 7.30
N TRP A 41 8.63 15.91 6.45
CA TRP A 41 9.72 16.64 5.81
C TRP A 41 9.22 17.85 5.01
N GLN A 42 8.13 17.69 4.24
CA GLN A 42 7.56 18.80 3.50
C GLN A 42 6.93 19.88 4.40
N SER A 43 6.33 19.49 5.54
CA SER A 43 5.58 20.42 6.39
C SER A 43 6.47 21.36 7.21
N VAL A 44 7.74 20.98 7.44
CA VAL A 44 8.72 21.81 8.14
C VAL A 44 9.47 22.80 7.23
N ARG A 45 9.20 22.79 5.92
CA ARG A 45 9.82 23.70 4.94
C ARG A 45 8.91 24.87 4.59
N SER A 46 9.53 25.98 4.18
CA SER A 46 8.81 27.16 3.69
C SER A 46 8.00 26.83 2.43
N PRO A 47 6.79 27.40 2.25
CA PRO A 47 6.06 27.27 1.00
C PRO A 47 6.91 27.71 -0.20
N GLY A 48 7.03 26.85 -1.22
CA GLY A 48 7.87 27.10 -2.41
C GLY A 48 9.30 26.57 -2.30
N ASP A 49 9.76 26.19 -1.10
CA ASP A 49 11.06 25.55 -0.90
C ASP A 49 10.92 24.02 -0.95
N TYR A 50 11.00 23.48 -2.16
CA TYR A 50 10.86 22.05 -2.40
C TYR A 50 12.20 21.30 -2.36
N GLY A 51 13.31 21.99 -2.11
CA GLY A 51 14.65 21.42 -2.27
C GLY A 51 15.08 21.32 -3.73
N CYS A 52 16.22 20.66 -3.97
CA CYS A 52 16.82 20.56 -5.29
C CYS A 52 16.22 19.37 -6.07
N ALA A 53 15.90 19.57 -7.35
CA ALA A 53 15.16 18.61 -8.17
C ALA A 53 15.98 17.38 -8.57
N ASP A 54 17.30 17.49 -8.55
CA ASP A 54 18.25 16.40 -8.82
C ASP A 54 18.52 15.53 -7.59
N ARG A 55 18.13 15.95 -6.38
CA ARG A 55 18.43 15.22 -5.13
C ARG A 55 17.38 14.18 -4.80
N ALA A 56 17.86 13.06 -4.28
CA ALA A 56 17.06 11.92 -3.90
C ALA A 56 17.36 11.48 -2.47
N LEU A 57 16.35 10.85 -1.87
CA LEU A 57 16.49 10.05 -0.67
C LEU A 57 16.03 8.64 -0.98
N LEU A 58 16.96 7.70 -1.06
CA LEU A 58 16.66 6.29 -1.16
C LEU A 58 16.51 5.72 0.25
N ILE A 59 15.34 5.19 0.56
CA ILE A 59 15.05 4.52 1.82
C ILE A 59 14.83 3.04 1.52
N ILE A 60 15.60 2.17 2.15
CA ILE A 60 15.59 0.72 1.94
C ILE A 60 15.04 0.05 3.20
N PHE A 61 14.08 -0.85 3.02
CA PHE A 61 13.54 -1.63 4.11
C PHE A 61 14.49 -2.75 4.53
N ALA A 62 14.71 -2.88 5.83
CA ALA A 62 15.32 -4.06 6.45
C ALA A 62 14.67 -4.31 7.82
N GLU A 63 14.29 -5.55 8.11
CA GLU A 63 13.74 -5.91 9.43
C GLU A 63 14.73 -5.63 10.57
N THR A 64 16.01 -5.92 10.32
CA THR A 64 17.13 -5.71 11.24
C THR A 64 18.20 -4.83 10.58
N PRO A 65 18.01 -3.50 10.57
CA PRO A 65 18.93 -2.57 9.91
C PRO A 65 20.34 -2.56 10.50
N ASP A 66 20.64 -3.27 11.56
CA ASP A 66 21.92 -3.23 12.29
C ASP A 66 22.83 -4.44 12.05
N ILE A 67 22.37 -5.46 11.31
CA ILE A 67 23.08 -6.75 11.22
C ILE A 67 23.91 -6.85 9.93
N TYR A 68 23.28 -6.80 8.75
CA TYR A 68 23.97 -6.94 7.47
C TYR A 68 23.05 -6.54 6.29
N TRP A 69 23.59 -5.81 5.32
CA TRP A 69 22.80 -5.23 4.21
C TRP A 69 23.19 -5.72 2.82
N GLY A 70 24.33 -6.39 2.68
CA GLY A 70 24.82 -6.84 1.37
C GLY A 70 25.39 -5.75 0.45
N PHE A 71 25.63 -4.54 0.96
CA PHE A 71 26.18 -3.40 0.18
C PHE A 71 27.70 -3.23 0.35
N GLU A 72 28.41 -4.35 0.48
CA GLU A 72 29.86 -4.39 0.67
C GLU A 72 30.55 -3.70 -0.52
N GLY A 73 31.40 -2.70 -0.24
CA GLY A 73 32.14 -1.94 -1.26
C GLY A 73 31.51 -0.60 -1.67
N TYR A 74 30.23 -0.36 -1.40
CA TYR A 74 29.61 0.96 -1.63
C TYR A 74 29.82 1.94 -0.47
N ILE A 75 29.85 1.44 0.76
CA ILE A 75 29.91 2.27 1.97
C ILE A 75 31.34 2.81 2.17
N SER A 76 31.64 3.97 1.58
CA SER A 76 32.96 4.62 1.67
C SER A 76 33.11 5.50 2.92
N GLY A 77 32.00 6.08 3.40
CA GLY A 77 31.90 6.86 4.63
C GLY A 77 31.14 6.05 5.67
N GLY A 78 31.68 5.93 6.89
CA GLY A 78 31.10 5.07 7.93
C GLY A 78 29.60 5.30 8.16
N VAL A 79 28.90 4.22 8.52
CA VAL A 79 27.45 4.24 8.75
C VAL A 79 27.09 5.07 9.97
N THR A 80 26.19 6.04 9.82
CA THR A 80 25.73 6.90 10.92
C THR A 80 24.28 6.64 11.29
N LYS A 81 23.92 6.85 12.57
CA LYS A 81 22.53 6.72 13.01
C LYS A 81 21.74 7.97 12.64
N ALA A 82 20.73 7.82 11.81
CA ALA A 82 19.77 8.88 11.51
C ALA A 82 18.62 8.87 12.55
N ARG A 83 17.95 10.01 12.72
CA ARG A 83 16.74 10.11 13.54
C ARG A 83 15.68 10.91 12.80
N ARG A 84 14.44 10.41 12.83
CA ARG A 84 13.26 11.06 12.23
C ARG A 84 13.07 12.54 12.61
N ARG A 85 13.35 12.90 13.88
CA ARG A 85 13.14 14.26 14.43
C ARG A 85 14.32 15.21 14.21
N SER A 86 15.45 14.68 13.76
CA SER A 86 16.59 15.51 13.39
C SER A 86 16.31 15.98 11.97
N GLY A 87 16.27 17.29 11.72
CA GLY A 87 16.22 17.85 10.35
C GLY A 87 17.44 17.51 9.49
N THR A 88 18.12 16.41 9.79
CA THR A 88 19.32 15.87 9.15
C THR A 88 18.98 14.96 7.99
N VAL A 89 17.73 14.51 7.85
CA VAL A 89 17.30 13.65 6.73
C VAL A 89 16.83 14.51 5.55
N GLY A 90 17.79 14.84 4.67
CA GLY A 90 17.59 15.62 3.46
C GLY A 90 17.76 14.81 2.18
N GLU A 91 18.91 14.21 1.97
CA GLU A 91 19.23 13.38 0.80
C GLU A 91 20.12 12.22 1.25
N GLY A 92 20.42 11.30 0.34
CA GLY A 92 21.30 10.16 0.64
C GLY A 92 20.60 8.81 0.62
N ILE A 93 21.26 7.83 1.24
CA ILE A 93 20.76 6.45 1.34
C ILE A 93 20.53 6.12 2.81
N LEU A 94 19.32 5.65 3.10
CA LEU A 94 18.90 5.18 4.41
C LEU A 94 18.50 3.72 4.36
N ILE A 95 18.80 3.00 5.43
CA ILE A 95 18.23 1.69 5.74
C ILE A 95 17.42 1.83 7.02
N CYS A 96 16.17 1.37 7.00
CA CYS A 96 15.35 1.36 8.21
C CYS A 96 14.34 0.22 8.26
N ASN A 97 13.86 -0.02 9.47
CA ASN A 97 12.80 -0.97 9.75
C ASN A 97 11.42 -0.34 9.53
N GLN A 98 10.36 -1.14 9.68
CA GLN A 98 8.99 -0.78 9.28
C GLN A 98 8.40 0.46 9.96
N ASN A 99 8.94 0.85 11.12
CA ASN A 99 8.47 1.99 11.91
C ASN A 99 9.52 3.09 12.08
N PHE A 100 10.63 3.02 11.33
CA PHE A 100 11.69 4.03 11.33
C PHE A 100 12.29 4.26 12.73
N ARG A 101 12.20 3.29 13.64
CA ARG A 101 12.85 3.36 14.97
C ARG A 101 14.35 3.20 14.86
N THR A 102 14.79 2.34 13.95
CA THR A 102 16.19 2.18 13.58
C THR A 102 16.35 2.70 12.17
N MET A 103 17.08 3.81 12.03
CA MET A 103 17.44 4.40 10.75
C MET A 103 18.96 4.55 10.70
N LEU A 104 19.59 3.91 9.72
CA LEU A 104 21.01 4.03 9.46
C LEU A 104 21.22 4.72 8.13
N ARG A 105 22.18 5.63 8.10
CA ARG A 105 22.58 6.38 6.92
C ARG A 105 23.86 5.80 6.36
N LEU A 106 23.80 5.45 5.07
CA LEU A 106 24.93 4.93 4.31
C LEU A 106 25.61 6.00 3.46
N SER A 107 24.84 6.98 2.99
CA SER A 107 25.36 8.12 2.24
C SER A 107 24.65 9.40 2.68
N GLU A 108 25.39 10.49 2.75
CA GLU A 108 24.90 11.84 3.06
C GLU A 108 24.36 12.57 1.82
N THR A 109 24.72 12.11 0.62
CA THR A 109 24.35 12.74 -0.65
C THR A 109 23.89 11.69 -1.65
N LEU A 110 22.85 12.00 -2.40
CA LEU A 110 22.37 11.14 -3.47
C LEU A 110 21.57 11.97 -4.47
N THR A 111 21.90 11.83 -5.75
CA THR A 111 21.08 12.32 -6.86
C THR A 111 20.06 11.28 -7.31
N VAL A 112 19.08 11.69 -8.10
CA VAL A 112 18.11 10.75 -8.69
C VAL A 112 18.83 9.70 -9.53
N ASP A 113 19.76 10.08 -10.40
CA ASP A 113 20.49 9.13 -11.25
C ASP A 113 21.35 8.16 -10.42
N GLU A 114 22.08 8.66 -9.42
CA GLU A 114 22.85 7.81 -8.51
C GLU A 114 21.97 6.84 -7.71
N ALA A 115 20.71 7.21 -7.43
CA ALA A 115 19.76 6.31 -6.80
C ALA A 115 19.40 5.14 -7.73
N TYR A 116 19.22 5.39 -9.03
CA TYR A 116 18.96 4.32 -10.01
C TYR A 116 20.18 3.42 -10.18
N ASP A 117 21.38 4.01 -10.29
CA ASP A 117 22.63 3.25 -10.36
C ASP A 117 22.82 2.35 -9.14
N PHE A 118 22.52 2.88 -7.94
CA PHE A 118 22.57 2.08 -6.71
C PHE A 118 21.55 0.94 -6.73
N VAL A 119 20.31 1.24 -7.11
CA VAL A 119 19.23 0.25 -7.18
C VAL A 119 19.58 -0.88 -8.14
N GLU A 120 20.07 -0.57 -9.34
CA GLU A 120 20.43 -1.56 -10.36
C GLU A 120 21.64 -2.42 -9.95
N ALA A 121 22.63 -1.82 -9.28
CA ALA A 121 23.85 -2.53 -8.89
C ALA A 121 23.68 -3.38 -7.62
N TYR A 122 22.85 -2.96 -6.66
CA TYR A 122 22.85 -3.52 -5.31
C TYR A 122 21.50 -4.08 -4.82
N LEU A 123 20.38 -3.70 -5.44
CA LEU A 123 19.07 -4.19 -5.04
C LEU A 123 18.58 -5.29 -5.99
N SER A 124 17.48 -5.93 -5.60
CA SER A 124 16.88 -7.04 -6.34
C SER A 124 15.38 -7.06 -6.13
N ASP A 125 14.68 -7.90 -6.88
CA ASP A 125 13.24 -8.13 -6.77
C ASP A 125 12.78 -8.47 -5.34
N ALA A 126 13.67 -8.96 -4.47
CA ALA A 126 13.35 -9.32 -3.09
C ALA A 126 13.27 -8.11 -2.14
N HIS A 127 13.85 -6.97 -2.52
CA HIS A 127 13.91 -5.80 -1.65
C HIS A 127 12.62 -4.97 -1.73
N THR A 128 12.37 -4.18 -0.69
CA THR A 128 11.36 -3.11 -0.70
C THR A 128 12.08 -1.81 -0.43
N PHE A 129 11.83 -0.79 -1.25
CA PHE A 129 12.48 0.51 -1.09
C PHE A 129 11.64 1.64 -1.68
N VAL A 130 12.01 2.86 -1.32
CA VAL A 130 11.34 4.10 -1.69
C VAL A 130 12.37 5.12 -2.14
N VAL A 131 12.13 5.77 -3.28
CA VAL A 131 12.92 6.91 -3.75
C VAL A 131 12.12 8.18 -3.56
N GLY A 132 12.48 8.99 -2.57
CA GLY A 132 11.95 10.32 -2.38
C GLY A 132 12.67 11.33 -3.26
N LYS A 133 11.96 11.91 -4.24
CA LYS A 133 12.44 12.99 -5.11
C LYS A 133 11.93 14.33 -4.60
N PHE A 134 12.56 14.82 -3.54
CA PHE A 134 12.06 15.96 -2.77
C PHE A 134 11.77 17.21 -3.60
N GLY A 135 12.72 17.64 -4.45
CA GLY A 135 12.55 18.80 -5.35
C GLY A 135 11.50 18.61 -6.44
N GLN A 136 11.17 17.35 -6.78
CA GLN A 136 10.14 17.00 -7.75
C GLN A 136 8.79 16.72 -7.09
N GLN A 137 8.72 16.78 -5.75
CA GLN A 137 7.53 16.45 -4.97
C GLN A 137 7.00 15.04 -5.24
N ALA A 138 7.87 14.09 -5.58
CA ALA A 138 7.46 12.75 -5.98
C ALA A 138 8.08 11.70 -5.07
N MET A 139 7.36 10.59 -4.88
CA MET A 139 7.90 9.38 -4.30
C MET A 139 7.72 8.22 -5.27
N GLN A 140 8.74 7.39 -5.40
CA GLN A 140 8.68 6.15 -6.16
C GLN A 140 8.74 4.96 -5.22
N PHE A 141 7.95 3.93 -5.49
CA PHE A 141 7.82 2.76 -4.62
C PHE A 141 8.20 1.50 -5.36
N HIS A 142 9.08 0.69 -4.76
CA HIS A 142 9.33 -0.68 -5.19
C HIS A 142 8.96 -1.63 -4.04
N ARG A 143 8.26 -2.72 -4.37
CA ARG A 143 7.81 -3.73 -3.40
C ARG A 143 8.47 -5.07 -3.71
N ALA A 144 8.80 -5.81 -2.65
CA ALA A 144 9.29 -7.18 -2.77
C ALA A 144 8.37 -8.04 -3.65
N GLY A 145 8.98 -8.81 -4.55
CA GLY A 145 8.33 -9.60 -5.59
C GLY A 145 8.01 -8.83 -6.89
N GLN A 146 8.21 -7.52 -6.95
CA GLN A 146 8.12 -6.76 -8.20
C GLN A 146 9.42 -6.92 -9.00
N PRO A 147 9.36 -7.32 -10.28
CA PRO A 147 10.55 -7.35 -11.14
C PRO A 147 11.21 -5.98 -11.22
N LEU A 148 12.47 -5.90 -10.79
CA LEU A 148 13.22 -4.65 -10.75
C LEU A 148 13.46 -4.09 -12.16
N SER A 149 13.69 -4.99 -13.12
CA SER A 149 13.82 -4.65 -14.54
C SER A 149 12.59 -3.92 -15.10
N GLU A 150 11.38 -4.29 -14.67
CA GLU A 150 10.16 -3.58 -15.06
C GLU A 150 10.07 -2.23 -14.34
N TRP A 151 10.36 -2.21 -13.04
CA TRP A 151 10.29 -1.01 -12.21
C TRP A 151 11.25 0.10 -12.65
N ILE A 152 12.47 -0.24 -13.07
CA ILE A 152 13.47 0.76 -13.53
C ILE A 152 12.95 1.55 -14.74
N HIS A 153 12.17 0.89 -15.62
CA HIS A 153 11.62 1.53 -16.82
C HIS A 153 10.28 2.23 -16.56
N GLU A 154 9.47 1.70 -15.65
CA GLU A 154 8.15 2.24 -15.31
C GLU A 154 7.93 2.19 -13.79
N PRO A 155 8.60 3.08 -13.03
CA PRO A 155 8.49 3.09 -11.58
C PRO A 155 7.09 3.56 -11.15
N GLU A 156 6.53 2.94 -10.11
CA GLU A 156 5.32 3.46 -9.47
C GLU A 156 5.65 4.79 -8.81
N GLU A 157 5.34 5.89 -9.49
CA GLU A 157 5.57 7.24 -9.00
C GLU A 157 4.26 7.88 -8.52
N ARG A 158 4.31 8.49 -7.34
CA ARG A 158 3.24 9.33 -6.82
C ARG A 158 3.75 10.74 -6.61
N LEU A 159 3.09 11.66 -7.28
CA LEU A 159 3.20 13.08 -6.96
C LEU A 159 2.53 13.31 -5.60
N ILE A 160 3.33 13.73 -4.63
CA ILE A 160 2.87 14.21 -3.34
C ILE A 160 2.47 15.67 -3.53
N LYS A 161 1.29 15.81 -4.14
CA LYS A 161 0.71 17.09 -4.54
C LYS A 161 0.45 17.97 -3.33
N THR A 162 0.64 19.26 -3.53
CA THR A 162 0.53 20.29 -2.49
C THR A 162 -0.87 20.86 -2.29
N THR A 163 -1.87 20.38 -3.04
CA THR A 163 -3.13 21.09 -3.30
C THR A 163 -4.15 21.07 -2.15
N ASP A 164 -4.89 22.17 -2.02
CA ASP A 164 -5.77 22.51 -0.90
C ASP A 164 -7.24 22.16 -1.12
N HIS A 165 -7.51 21.23 -2.05
CA HIS A 165 -8.89 20.93 -2.40
C HIS A 165 -9.61 20.28 -1.21
N ALA A 166 -10.78 20.81 -0.88
CA ALA A 166 -11.64 20.22 0.14
C ALA A 166 -11.97 18.78 -0.26
N VAL A 167 -11.65 17.83 0.63
CA VAL A 167 -12.01 16.43 0.44
C VAL A 167 -13.51 16.29 0.68
N THR A 168 -14.25 15.85 -0.32
CA THR A 168 -15.71 15.64 -0.24
C THR A 168 -16.04 14.16 -0.38
N PRO A 169 -17.23 13.70 0.05
CA PRO A 169 -17.70 12.34 -0.23
C PRO A 169 -17.61 11.93 -1.69
N ASN A 170 -17.91 12.84 -2.63
CA ASN A 170 -17.81 12.57 -4.07
C ASN A 170 -16.35 12.49 -4.56
N GLY A 171 -15.47 13.32 -4.00
CA GLY A 171 -14.03 13.23 -4.24
C GLY A 171 -13.48 11.88 -3.77
N LEU A 172 -13.80 11.48 -2.53
CA LEU A 172 -13.43 10.17 -1.98
C LEU A 172 -13.92 9.02 -2.85
N ALA A 173 -15.17 9.05 -3.33
CA ALA A 173 -15.68 8.02 -4.22
C ALA A 173 -14.92 7.94 -5.55
N LYS A 174 -14.53 9.09 -6.11
CA LYS A 174 -13.69 9.15 -7.30
C LYS A 174 -12.30 8.55 -7.00
N ASP A 175 -11.70 8.91 -5.88
CA ASP A 175 -10.38 8.42 -5.50
C ASP A 175 -10.39 6.89 -5.24
N LEU A 176 -11.48 6.35 -4.68
CA LEU A 176 -11.70 4.90 -4.54
C LEU A 176 -11.83 4.19 -5.90
N HIS A 177 -12.54 4.81 -6.85
CA HIS A 177 -12.64 4.29 -8.22
C HIS A 177 -11.29 4.32 -8.96
N ASP A 178 -10.55 5.42 -8.84
CA ASP A 178 -9.21 5.55 -9.45
C ASP A 178 -8.24 4.53 -8.84
N PHE A 179 -8.27 4.35 -7.52
CA PHE A 179 -7.52 3.30 -6.83
C PHE A 179 -7.84 1.91 -7.39
N HIS A 180 -9.13 1.57 -7.54
CA HIS A 180 -9.53 0.30 -8.15
C HIS A 180 -8.95 0.15 -9.55
N HIS A 181 -9.11 1.18 -10.40
CA HIS A 181 -8.65 1.16 -11.77
C HIS A 181 -7.14 0.89 -11.85
N GLU A 182 -6.35 1.59 -11.05
CA GLU A 182 -4.88 1.53 -11.07
C GLU A 182 -4.31 0.29 -10.36
N TYR A 183 -4.90 -0.15 -9.24
CA TYR A 183 -4.29 -1.18 -8.38
C TYR A 183 -4.96 -2.55 -8.45
N LEU A 184 -6.23 -2.64 -8.85
CA LEU A 184 -7.04 -3.84 -8.63
C LEU A 184 -7.83 -4.35 -9.85
N SER A 185 -8.06 -3.51 -10.85
CA SER A 185 -8.95 -3.81 -11.98
C SER A 185 -8.46 -5.00 -12.82
N THR A 186 -7.16 -5.10 -13.04
CA THR A 186 -6.53 -6.18 -13.80
C THR A 186 -5.73 -7.11 -12.89
N SER A 187 -5.59 -8.38 -13.27
CA SER A 187 -4.83 -9.36 -12.48
C SER A 187 -3.33 -9.05 -12.38
N THR A 188 -2.83 -8.17 -13.25
CA THR A 188 -1.43 -7.72 -13.28
C THR A 188 -1.21 -6.39 -12.57
N ALA A 189 -2.30 -5.71 -12.17
CA ALA A 189 -2.23 -4.47 -11.42
C ALA A 189 -1.49 -4.69 -10.08
N ILE A 190 -0.91 -3.60 -9.56
CA ILE A 190 0.12 -3.64 -8.51
C ILE A 190 -0.35 -4.37 -7.25
N ALA A 191 -1.57 -4.09 -6.78
CA ALA A 191 -2.14 -4.79 -5.63
C ALA A 191 -2.73 -6.14 -6.04
N ALA A 192 -3.45 -6.23 -7.16
CA ALA A 192 -4.08 -7.48 -7.59
C ALA A 192 -3.08 -8.63 -7.78
N ARG A 193 -1.89 -8.37 -8.36
CA ARG A 193 -0.89 -9.41 -8.62
C ARG A 193 -0.39 -10.10 -7.34
N THR A 194 -0.43 -9.41 -6.20
CA THR A 194 -0.02 -9.97 -4.91
C THR A 194 -1.14 -10.75 -4.22
N MET A 195 -2.40 -10.54 -4.65
CA MET A 195 -3.59 -11.18 -4.09
C MET A 195 -3.91 -12.54 -4.69
N TRP A 196 -3.45 -12.84 -5.91
CA TRP A 196 -3.74 -14.09 -6.59
C TRP A 196 -2.64 -15.14 -6.36
N GLU A 197 -3.04 -16.40 -6.20
CA GLU A 197 -2.14 -17.55 -6.13
C GLU A 197 -2.61 -18.69 -7.02
N LEU A 198 -1.67 -19.33 -7.71
CA LEU A 198 -1.90 -20.58 -8.43
C LEU A 198 -1.11 -21.69 -7.72
N ASN A 199 -1.82 -22.51 -6.95
CA ASN A 199 -1.21 -23.69 -6.34
C ASN A 199 -0.82 -24.68 -7.44
N THR A 200 0.33 -25.34 -7.31
CA THR A 200 0.87 -26.30 -8.28
C THR A 200 -0.07 -27.48 -8.57
N ALA A 201 -0.97 -27.82 -7.64
CA ALA A 201 -1.98 -28.85 -7.81
C ALA A 201 -3.30 -28.34 -8.44
N LYS A 202 -3.44 -27.04 -8.70
CA LYS A 202 -4.69 -26.42 -9.17
C LYS A 202 -4.57 -25.92 -10.60
N THR A 203 -5.71 -25.93 -11.30
CA THR A 203 -5.86 -25.39 -12.65
C THR A 203 -6.47 -23.98 -12.67
N GLN A 204 -6.72 -23.40 -11.50
CA GLN A 204 -7.38 -22.11 -11.32
C GLN A 204 -6.70 -21.29 -10.23
N TYR A 205 -6.58 -19.99 -10.47
CA TYR A 205 -6.12 -19.04 -9.46
C TYR A 205 -7.15 -18.86 -8.35
N ASP A 206 -6.65 -18.73 -7.14
CA ASP A 206 -7.43 -18.41 -5.95
C ASP A 206 -6.92 -17.10 -5.33
N LEU A 207 -7.77 -16.46 -4.53
CA LEU A 207 -7.31 -15.39 -3.64
C LEU A 207 -6.44 -16.00 -2.53
N ARG A 208 -5.33 -15.33 -2.22
CA ARG A 208 -4.51 -15.58 -1.04
C ARG A 208 -5.29 -15.32 0.24
N THR A 209 -4.70 -15.67 1.39
CA THR A 209 -5.27 -15.39 2.70
C THR A 209 -5.44 -13.89 2.94
N SER A 210 -6.60 -13.50 3.48
CA SER A 210 -6.92 -12.11 3.88
C SER A 210 -6.77 -11.05 2.77
N PRO A 211 -7.42 -11.23 1.61
CA PRO A 211 -7.33 -10.30 0.47
C PRO A 211 -7.84 -8.89 0.83
N GLU A 212 -8.83 -8.80 1.72
CA GLU A 212 -9.38 -7.55 2.24
C GLU A 212 -8.31 -6.70 2.95
N ARG A 213 -7.48 -7.33 3.78
CA ARG A 213 -6.36 -6.67 4.49
C ARG A 213 -5.27 -6.18 3.53
N GLN A 214 -5.05 -6.89 2.42
CA GLN A 214 -4.12 -6.44 1.39
C GLN A 214 -4.68 -5.19 0.69
N ILE A 215 -5.94 -5.22 0.23
CA ILE A 215 -6.59 -4.05 -0.37
C ILE A 215 -6.56 -2.86 0.59
N GLN A 216 -6.89 -3.07 1.86
CA GLN A 216 -6.85 -2.04 2.90
C GLN A 216 -5.47 -1.37 2.98
N SER A 217 -4.39 -2.16 3.01
CA SER A 217 -3.03 -1.62 3.11
C SER A 217 -2.61 -0.80 1.88
N PHE A 218 -2.93 -1.28 0.68
CA PHE A 218 -2.69 -0.54 -0.56
C PHE A 218 -3.55 0.73 -0.65
N LEU A 219 -4.82 0.65 -0.26
CA LEU A 219 -5.74 1.79 -0.25
C LEU A 219 -5.30 2.84 0.78
N LEU A 220 -4.86 2.43 1.96
CA LEU A 220 -4.35 3.34 2.98
C LEU A 220 -3.12 4.10 2.46
N THR A 221 -2.19 3.39 1.83
CA THR A 221 -1.00 3.96 1.19
C THR A 221 -1.41 4.97 0.11
N TYR A 222 -2.36 4.60 -0.75
CA TYR A 222 -2.91 5.45 -1.78
C TYR A 222 -3.51 6.73 -1.18
N LEU A 223 -4.51 6.64 -0.30
CA LEU A 223 -5.19 7.81 0.26
C LEU A 223 -4.27 8.72 1.08
N ARG A 224 -3.31 8.16 1.84
CA ARG A 224 -2.31 8.96 2.58
C ARG A 224 -1.38 9.75 1.65
N SER A 225 -1.07 9.21 0.47
CA SER A 225 -0.27 9.94 -0.53
C SER A 225 -1.04 11.11 -1.15
N PHE A 226 -2.37 11.04 -1.23
CA PHE A 226 -3.22 12.07 -1.84
C PHE A 226 -3.67 13.17 -0.87
N TYR A 227 -4.00 12.85 0.39
CA TYR A 227 -4.59 13.83 1.32
C TYR A 227 -3.56 14.48 2.24
N ARG A 228 -2.98 15.58 1.76
CA ARG A 228 -1.74 16.18 2.27
C ARG A 228 -1.91 17.14 3.47
N ARG A 229 -2.90 18.04 3.50
CA ARG A 229 -2.92 19.18 4.45
C ARG A 229 -3.53 18.86 5.83
N SER A 230 -2.93 19.49 6.83
CA SER A 230 -3.27 19.52 8.26
C SER A 230 -4.78 19.68 8.43
N GLY A 231 -5.46 18.58 8.68
CA GLY A 231 -6.90 18.53 8.72
C GLY A 231 -7.42 17.17 8.30
N VAL A 232 -6.87 16.59 7.21
CA VAL A 232 -7.29 15.25 6.76
C VAL A 232 -6.41 14.16 7.36
N PHE A 233 -7.01 13.28 8.15
CA PHE A 233 -6.39 12.12 8.78
C PHE A 233 -7.00 10.85 8.20
N VAL A 234 -6.18 10.03 7.54
CA VAL A 234 -6.58 8.71 7.05
C VAL A 234 -5.97 7.66 7.96
N ASN A 235 -6.84 6.96 8.66
CA ASN A 235 -6.50 5.92 9.61
C ASN A 235 -7.15 4.60 9.20
N GLU A 236 -6.61 3.51 9.72
CA GLU A 236 -7.18 2.17 9.58
C GLU A 236 -7.55 1.62 10.95
N GLU A 237 -8.50 0.70 10.95
CA GLU A 237 -8.83 -0.12 12.11
C GLU A 237 -9.19 0.69 13.37
N ILE A 238 -9.84 1.84 13.18
CA ILE A 238 -10.30 2.69 14.28
C ILE A 238 -11.50 2.02 14.96
N SER A 239 -11.39 1.82 16.27
CA SER A 239 -12.50 1.37 17.12
C SER A 239 -13.55 2.46 17.26
N ASN A 240 -14.74 2.19 16.75
CA ASN A 240 -15.95 3.01 16.84
C ASN A 240 -17.08 2.23 17.53
N GLN A 241 -18.22 2.89 17.78
CA GLN A 241 -19.37 2.31 18.49
C GLN A 241 -19.87 0.98 17.87
N GLY A 242 -19.78 0.83 16.54
CA GLY A 242 -20.18 -0.37 15.82
C GLY A 242 -19.09 -1.44 15.62
N GLY A 243 -17.88 -1.23 16.16
CA GLY A 243 -16.74 -2.12 15.94
C GLY A 243 -15.56 -1.40 15.29
N ARG A 244 -14.79 -2.13 14.49
CA ARG A 244 -13.52 -1.66 13.93
C ARG A 244 -13.68 -1.40 12.43
N THR A 245 -13.51 -0.17 11.99
CA THR A 245 -13.68 0.21 10.57
C THR A 245 -12.41 -0.05 9.78
N ASP A 246 -12.53 -0.50 8.53
CA ASP A 246 -11.34 -0.78 7.72
C ASP A 246 -10.54 0.48 7.43
N ILE A 247 -11.18 1.53 6.88
CA ILE A 247 -10.57 2.85 6.66
C ILE A 247 -11.46 3.95 7.23
N TYR A 248 -10.84 4.91 7.91
CA TYR A 248 -11.45 6.07 8.54
C TYR A 248 -10.77 7.34 8.04
N THR A 249 -11.55 8.25 7.45
CA THR A 249 -11.04 9.55 6.99
C THR A 249 -11.70 10.67 7.80
N GLN A 250 -10.94 11.35 8.64
CA GLN A 250 -11.39 12.54 9.38
C GLN A 250 -10.88 13.80 8.71
N ARG A 251 -11.70 14.86 8.67
CA ARG A 251 -11.34 16.14 8.07
C ARG A 251 -12.13 17.31 8.61
N GLU A 252 -11.57 18.51 8.46
CA GLU A 252 -12.33 19.75 8.61
C GLU A 252 -13.37 19.90 7.48
N THR A 253 -14.54 20.49 7.78
CA THR A 253 -15.57 20.76 6.77
C THR A 253 -15.12 21.76 5.69
N SER A 254 -14.21 22.65 6.06
CA SER A 254 -13.51 23.57 5.17
C SER A 254 -12.14 23.92 5.79
N PRO A 255 -11.12 24.30 5.00
CA PRO A 255 -9.81 24.64 5.55
C PRO A 255 -9.90 25.74 6.62
N GLY A 256 -9.42 25.45 7.83
CA GLY A 256 -9.46 26.37 8.99
C GLY A 256 -10.77 26.29 9.80
N SER A 257 -11.65 25.32 9.53
CA SER A 257 -12.88 25.10 10.28
C SER A 257 -12.62 24.31 11.55
N ASN A 258 -13.24 24.71 12.66
CA ASN A 258 -13.22 23.93 13.90
C ASN A 258 -14.19 22.72 13.87
N VAL A 259 -14.97 22.56 12.79
CA VAL A 259 -15.93 21.46 12.65
C VAL A 259 -15.27 20.30 11.91
N GLN A 260 -15.20 19.15 12.58
CA GLN A 260 -14.65 17.91 12.05
C GLN A 260 -15.77 16.99 11.56
N VAL A 261 -15.65 16.50 10.35
CA VAL A 261 -16.49 15.43 9.78
C VAL A 261 -15.64 14.20 9.52
N ASN A 262 -16.29 13.05 9.47
CA ASN A 262 -15.61 11.80 9.16
C ASN A 262 -16.36 10.98 8.11
N THR A 263 -15.58 10.18 7.39
CA THR A 263 -16.06 9.18 6.45
C THR A 263 -15.54 7.82 6.91
N VAL A 264 -16.42 6.83 6.96
CA VAL A 264 -16.07 5.43 7.22
C VAL A 264 -16.15 4.63 5.93
N ILE A 265 -15.19 3.74 5.71
CA ILE A 265 -15.15 2.87 4.53
C ILE A 265 -14.97 1.44 5.03
N GLU A 266 -15.93 0.59 4.69
CA GLU A 266 -15.87 -0.85 4.87
C GLU A 266 -15.54 -1.51 3.53
N LEU A 267 -14.59 -2.44 3.54
CA LEU A 267 -14.13 -3.18 2.37
C LEU A 267 -14.69 -4.60 2.46
N LYS A 268 -15.12 -5.15 1.32
CA LYS A 268 -15.46 -6.57 1.20
C LYS A 268 -14.97 -7.12 -0.11
N VAL A 269 -14.35 -8.31 -0.05
CA VAL A 269 -13.95 -9.05 -1.26
C VAL A 269 -14.93 -10.17 -1.54
N LEU A 270 -15.57 -10.16 -2.72
CA LEU A 270 -16.45 -11.24 -3.15
C LEU A 270 -15.61 -12.38 -3.72
N SER A 271 -15.61 -13.53 -3.04
CA SER A 271 -14.67 -14.61 -3.34
C SER A 271 -15.18 -15.51 -4.47
N PRO A 272 -14.29 -15.98 -5.37
CA PRO A 272 -14.64 -17.00 -6.35
C PRO A 272 -14.95 -18.36 -5.73
N LYS A 273 -14.59 -18.59 -4.46
CA LYS A 273 -14.87 -19.85 -3.73
C LYS A 273 -16.23 -19.88 -3.02
N ARG A 274 -16.86 -18.71 -2.84
CA ARG A 274 -18.14 -18.58 -2.15
C ARG A 274 -19.27 -18.71 -3.18
N SER A 275 -20.39 -19.31 -2.76
CA SER A 275 -21.62 -19.32 -3.56
C SER A 275 -22.15 -17.89 -3.74
N PHE A 276 -23.08 -17.73 -4.68
CA PHE A 276 -23.79 -16.45 -4.87
C PHE A 276 -24.40 -15.96 -3.56
N ASP A 277 -25.20 -16.80 -2.89
CA ASP A 277 -25.86 -16.43 -1.62
C ASP A 277 -24.87 -16.11 -0.50
N SER A 278 -23.75 -16.83 -0.43
CA SER A 278 -22.71 -16.56 0.56
C SER A 278 -22.02 -15.22 0.33
N ASN A 279 -21.73 -14.87 -0.94
CA ASN A 279 -21.20 -13.56 -1.28
C ASN A 279 -22.24 -12.44 -1.07
N LEU A 280 -23.52 -12.68 -1.39
CA LEU A 280 -24.60 -11.73 -1.15
C LEU A 280 -24.77 -11.43 0.34
N LYS A 281 -24.76 -12.48 1.19
CA LYS A 281 -24.80 -12.34 2.64
C LYS A 281 -23.59 -11.54 3.15
N TRP A 282 -22.39 -11.89 2.69
CA TRP A 282 -21.15 -11.18 3.05
C TRP A 282 -21.19 -9.70 2.69
N ALA A 283 -21.72 -9.35 1.52
CA ALA A 283 -21.90 -7.96 1.10
C ALA A 283 -22.92 -7.21 1.97
N LYS A 284 -24.05 -7.85 2.32
CA LYS A 284 -25.05 -7.26 3.24
C LYS A 284 -24.49 -7.06 4.65
N GLU A 285 -23.63 -7.96 5.12
CA GLU A 285 -22.91 -7.80 6.39
C GLU A 285 -22.01 -6.57 6.36
N GLY A 286 -21.21 -6.37 5.29
CA GLY A 286 -20.39 -5.16 5.13
C GLY A 286 -21.21 -3.86 5.13
N ILE A 287 -22.37 -3.85 4.46
CA ILE A 287 -23.29 -2.69 4.50
C ILE A 287 -23.78 -2.43 5.93
N THR A 288 -24.12 -3.49 6.67
CA THR A 288 -24.59 -3.37 8.05
C THR A 288 -23.47 -2.85 8.97
N GLN A 289 -22.23 -3.31 8.77
CA GLN A 289 -21.04 -2.84 9.48
C GLN A 289 -20.78 -1.35 9.21
N ALA A 290 -20.75 -0.94 7.94
CA ALA A 290 -20.50 0.46 7.55
C ALA A 290 -21.53 1.43 8.15
N LYS A 291 -22.80 1.03 8.23
CA LYS A 291 -23.84 1.77 8.95
C LYS A 291 -23.56 1.82 10.45
N GLY A 292 -23.16 0.70 11.05
CA GLY A 292 -22.88 0.60 12.49
C GLY A 292 -21.72 1.50 12.95
N TYR A 293 -20.77 1.81 12.08
CA TYR A 293 -19.65 2.72 12.41
C TYR A 293 -20.03 4.19 12.37
N ALA A 294 -21.14 4.55 11.72
CA ALA A 294 -21.55 5.95 11.56
C ALA A 294 -21.90 6.58 12.91
N ASN A 295 -21.46 7.83 13.10
CA ASN A 295 -21.79 8.67 14.23
C ASN A 295 -22.37 10.03 13.76
N ALA A 296 -22.68 10.92 14.69
CA ALA A 296 -23.29 12.23 14.39
C ALA A 296 -22.44 13.12 13.47
N ASN A 297 -21.12 12.87 13.40
CA ASN A 297 -20.18 13.61 12.55
C ASN A 297 -19.83 12.85 11.26
N THR A 298 -20.43 11.67 11.03
CA THR A 298 -20.18 10.89 9.82
C THR A 298 -20.96 11.48 8.65
N ASP A 299 -20.24 11.96 7.64
CA ASP A 299 -20.87 12.57 6.46
C ASP A 299 -21.23 11.54 5.37
N VAL A 300 -20.52 10.41 5.34
CA VAL A 300 -20.85 9.26 4.49
C VAL A 300 -20.25 7.97 5.06
N SER A 301 -21.00 6.88 4.91
CA SER A 301 -20.52 5.51 5.11
C SER A 301 -20.43 4.80 3.77
N PHE A 302 -19.25 4.29 3.43
CA PHE A 302 -19.03 3.49 2.24
C PHE A 302 -19.01 1.99 2.56
N THR A 303 -19.56 1.20 1.64
CA THR A 303 -19.19 -0.20 1.49
C THR A 303 -18.64 -0.41 0.09
N CYS A 304 -17.36 -0.77 0.00
CA CYS A 304 -16.66 -1.04 -1.26
C CYS A 304 -16.57 -2.55 -1.47
N LEU A 305 -17.26 -3.05 -2.50
CA LEU A 305 -17.24 -4.45 -2.89
C LEU A 305 -16.23 -4.64 -4.02
N TYR A 306 -15.15 -5.36 -3.74
CA TYR A 306 -14.20 -5.81 -4.76
C TYR A 306 -14.63 -7.18 -5.24
N ASP A 307 -15.25 -7.22 -6.41
CA ASP A 307 -15.78 -8.44 -6.96
C ASP A 307 -14.65 -9.25 -7.58
N ALA A 308 -14.26 -10.36 -6.95
CA ALA A 308 -13.27 -11.31 -7.45
C ALA A 308 -13.93 -12.63 -7.91
N ARG A 309 -15.26 -12.69 -8.01
CA ARG A 309 -16.00 -13.84 -8.51
C ARG A 309 -15.66 -14.12 -9.97
N ARG A 310 -15.74 -15.38 -10.38
CA ARG A 310 -15.58 -15.78 -11.80
C ARG A 310 -16.83 -15.47 -12.63
N VAL A 311 -18.00 -15.65 -12.02
CA VAL A 311 -19.30 -15.33 -12.61
C VAL A 311 -19.85 -14.11 -11.88
N LYS A 312 -20.12 -13.06 -12.64
CA LYS A 312 -20.48 -11.71 -12.13
C LYS A 312 -21.99 -11.50 -12.13
N ASP A 313 -22.74 -12.49 -11.67
CA ASP A 313 -24.20 -12.37 -11.61
C ASP A 313 -24.59 -11.17 -10.75
N ALA A 314 -25.53 -10.37 -11.26
CA ALA A 314 -25.97 -9.14 -10.62
C ALA A 314 -26.62 -9.43 -9.27
N MET A 315 -26.19 -8.71 -8.24
CA MET A 315 -26.79 -8.77 -6.90
C MET A 315 -27.81 -7.64 -6.73
N THR A 316 -28.95 -7.77 -7.40
CA THR A 316 -30.00 -6.73 -7.49
C THR A 316 -30.54 -6.25 -6.14
N ASP A 317 -30.43 -7.07 -5.11
CA ASP A 317 -30.87 -6.74 -3.75
C ASP A 317 -29.93 -5.79 -3.01
N LEU A 318 -28.67 -5.62 -3.45
CA LEU A 318 -27.69 -4.83 -2.72
C LEU A 318 -27.94 -3.32 -2.79
N PRO A 319 -28.17 -2.71 -3.97
CA PRO A 319 -28.47 -1.28 -4.03
C PRO A 319 -29.64 -0.83 -3.15
N PRO A 320 -30.85 -1.45 -3.19
CA PRO A 320 -31.94 -1.05 -2.32
C PRO A 320 -31.64 -1.30 -0.83
N PHE A 321 -30.91 -2.36 -0.49
CA PHE A 321 -30.49 -2.62 0.88
C PHE A 321 -29.48 -1.58 1.41
N ALA A 322 -28.55 -1.13 0.57
CA ALA A 322 -27.60 -0.07 0.90
C ALA A 322 -28.32 1.28 1.11
N THR A 323 -29.25 1.64 0.21
CA THR A 323 -30.10 2.84 0.36
C THR A 323 -30.90 2.81 1.65
N LEU A 324 -31.54 1.68 1.99
CA LEU A 324 -32.28 1.52 3.25
C LEU A 324 -31.39 1.71 4.49
N ASN A 325 -30.10 1.42 4.37
CA ASN A 325 -29.13 1.55 5.44
C ASN A 325 -28.34 2.88 5.40
N SER A 326 -28.68 3.80 4.50
CA SER A 326 -27.96 5.07 4.32
C SER A 326 -26.46 4.87 4.07
N VAL A 327 -26.10 3.79 3.38
CA VAL A 327 -24.72 3.45 3.02
C VAL A 327 -24.53 3.63 1.53
N ARG A 328 -23.44 4.28 1.14
CA ARG A 328 -23.02 4.40 -0.24
C ARG A 328 -22.30 3.13 -0.68
N LEU A 329 -22.92 2.40 -1.58
CA LEU A 329 -22.38 1.16 -2.13
C LEU A 329 -21.54 1.47 -3.37
N GLU A 330 -20.28 1.06 -3.34
CA GLU A 330 -19.38 1.11 -4.49
C GLU A 330 -19.00 -0.33 -4.88
N GLN A 331 -19.13 -0.69 -6.15
CA GLN A 331 -18.83 -2.04 -6.65
C GLN A 331 -17.75 -1.96 -7.72
N TYR A 332 -16.72 -2.79 -7.56
CA TYR A 332 -15.50 -2.74 -8.34
C TYR A 332 -15.14 -4.12 -8.86
N ASP A 333 -15.19 -4.33 -10.17
CA ASP A 333 -14.87 -5.61 -10.79
C ASP A 333 -13.36 -5.87 -10.84
N MET A 334 -12.92 -6.99 -10.28
CA MET A 334 -11.55 -7.48 -10.43
C MET A 334 -11.48 -8.58 -11.49
N ALA A 335 -10.57 -8.41 -12.46
CA ALA A 335 -10.28 -9.44 -13.43
C ALA A 335 -9.57 -10.63 -12.77
N VAL A 336 -10.12 -11.84 -12.98
CA VAL A 336 -9.52 -13.07 -12.46
C VAL A 336 -8.45 -13.57 -13.43
N PRO A 337 -7.21 -13.84 -12.98
CA PRO A 337 -6.16 -14.32 -13.88
C PRO A 337 -6.52 -15.66 -14.53
N THR A 338 -6.11 -15.81 -15.79
CA THR A 338 -6.28 -17.03 -16.59
C THR A 338 -4.97 -17.81 -16.64
N VAL A 339 -5.05 -19.15 -16.58
CA VAL A 339 -3.86 -19.98 -16.77
C VAL A 339 -3.50 -19.98 -18.25
N LYS A 340 -2.33 -19.42 -18.61
CA LYS A 340 -1.82 -19.53 -19.98
C LYS A 340 -1.62 -21.02 -20.30
N ALA A 341 -2.36 -21.53 -21.28
CA ALA A 341 -2.14 -22.90 -21.76
C ALA A 341 -0.69 -23.04 -22.22
N LYS A 342 0.07 -23.96 -21.61
CA LYS A 342 1.42 -24.29 -22.08
C LYS A 342 1.30 -24.72 -23.54
N ARG A 343 1.83 -23.90 -24.46
CA ARG A 343 1.91 -24.21 -25.87
C ARG A 343 2.82 -25.44 -25.99
N ILE A 344 2.22 -26.63 -26.11
CA ILE A 344 2.97 -27.85 -26.39
C ILE A 344 3.56 -27.64 -27.78
N THR A 345 4.83 -27.23 -27.84
CA THR A 345 5.64 -27.31 -29.04
C THR A 345 5.71 -28.79 -29.40
N LYS A 346 4.86 -29.23 -30.35
CA LYS A 346 5.02 -30.52 -31.00
C LYS A 346 6.43 -30.57 -31.54
N ALA A 347 7.30 -31.37 -30.91
CA ALA A 347 8.60 -31.70 -31.44
C ALA A 347 8.40 -32.19 -32.88
N SER A 348 8.95 -31.44 -33.83
CA SER A 348 9.05 -31.87 -35.22
C SER A 348 9.79 -33.20 -35.23
N LYS A 349 9.10 -34.27 -35.65
CA LYS A 349 9.77 -35.55 -35.91
C LYS A 349 10.91 -35.29 -36.90
N PRO A 350 12.14 -35.73 -36.63
CA PRO A 350 13.21 -35.66 -37.62
C PRO A 350 12.79 -36.51 -38.82
N LYS A 351 12.81 -35.90 -40.02
CA LYS A 351 12.73 -36.65 -41.27
C LYS A 351 13.95 -37.57 -41.32
N LYS A 352 13.72 -38.88 -41.34
CA LYS A 352 14.78 -39.85 -41.61
C LYS A 352 15.32 -39.65 -43.04
N PRO A 353 16.64 -39.79 -43.24
CA PRO A 353 17.27 -39.75 -44.55
C PRO A 353 16.83 -40.90 -45.45
#